data_AF-A0A970IPE0-F1
#
_entry.id   AF-A0A970IPE0-F1
#
_cell.length_a   1.000
_cell.length_b   1.000
_cell.length_c   1.000
_cell.angle_alpha   90.00
_cell.angle_beta   90.00
_cell.angle_gamma   90.00
#
_symmetry.space_group_name_H-M   'P 1'
#
loop_
_entity.id
_entity.type
_entity.pdbx_description
1 polymer ?
#
loop_
_entity_poly.entity_id
_entity_poly.type
_entity_poly.pdbx_seq_one_letter_code
_entity_poly.pdbx_strand_id
1 'polypeptide(L)' 'MNEAKKQIPLRLSAKLYAEIAAWAENDFRSINGQIEYLLSECVKKRKKADKDTETAK' A
#
# COMPACT_ATOMS: atom_id res chain seq x y z
N MET A 1 -13.35 -16.22 -0.93
CA MET A 1 -14.38 -15.33 -0.36
C MET A 1 -14.06 -13.93 -0.84
N ASN A 2 -14.98 -13.24 -1.51
CA ASN A 2 -14.74 -11.91 -2.06
C ASN A 2 -14.67 -10.93 -0.87
N GLU A 3 -13.45 -10.63 -0.40
CA GLU A 3 -13.26 -9.64 0.66
C GLU A 3 -13.80 -8.31 0.14
N ALA A 4 -14.90 -7.84 0.74
CA ALA A 4 -15.54 -6.61 0.33
C ALA A 4 -14.55 -5.45 0.46
N LYS A 5 -14.23 -4.81 -0.67
CA LYS A 5 -13.36 -3.63 -0.67
C LYS A 5 -14.06 -2.47 0.01
N LYS A 6 -13.55 -2.04 1.16
CA LYS A 6 -14.05 -0.85 1.86
C LYS A 6 -13.59 0.40 1.12
N GLN A 7 -14.51 1.18 0.59
CA GLN A 7 -14.20 2.49 0.01
C GLN A 7 -13.98 3.51 1.13
N ILE A 8 -12.81 4.14 1.14
CA ILE A 8 -12.47 5.21 2.09
C ILE A 8 -12.05 6.46 1.30
N PRO A 9 -12.49 7.67 1.73
CA PRO A 9 -11.94 8.89 1.17
C PRO A 9 -10.49 9.04 1.63
N LEU A 10 -9.55 9.06 0.68
CA LEU A 10 -8.12 9.21 0.95
C LEU A 10 -7.66 10.61 0.52
N ARG A 11 -7.01 11.34 1.43
CA ARG A 11 -6.42 12.65 1.14
C ARG A 11 -4.93 12.46 0.85
N LEU A 12 -4.51 12.86 -0.35
CA LEU A 12 -3.11 12.80 -0.79
C LEU A 12 -2.70 14.17 -1.31
N SER A 13 -1.42 14.52 -1.20
CA SER A 13 -0.88 15.67 -1.91
C SER A 13 -0.85 15.37 -3.41
N ALA A 14 -1.05 16.39 -4.25
CA ALA A 14 -1.03 16.22 -5.71
C ALA A 14 0.28 15.63 -6.22
N LYS A 15 1.41 16.02 -5.59
CA LYS A 15 2.74 15.50 -5.92
C LYS A 15 2.83 13.99 -5.67
N LEU A 16 2.40 13.53 -4.49
CA LEU A 16 2.44 12.10 -4.15
C LEU A 16 1.53 11.28 -5.08
N TYR A 17 0.35 11.80 -5.42
CA TYR A 17 -0.54 11.14 -6.37
C TYR A 17 0.11 10.98 -7.74
N ALA A 18 0.78 12.02 -8.26
CA ALA A 18 1.47 11.96 -9.54
C ALA A 18 2.62 10.93 -9.53
N GLU A 19 3.40 10.86 -8.46
CA GLU A 19 4.47 9.86 -8.31
C GLU A 19 3.91 8.43 -8.29
N ILE A 20 2.82 8.18 -7.56
CA ILE A 20 2.16 6.87 -7.53
C ILE A 20 1.56 6.52 -8.90
N ALA A 21 0.98 7.49 -9.59
CA ALA A 21 0.39 7.29 -10.92
C ALA A 21 1.45 6.91 -11.95
N ALA A 22 2.58 7.62 -11.98
CA ALA A 22 3.71 7.30 -12.87
C ALA A 22 4.27 5.91 -12.58
N TRP A 23 4.37 5.52 -11.31
CA TRP A 23 4.78 4.17 -10.95
C TRP A 23 3.77 3.11 -11.39
N ALA A 24 2.47 3.35 -11.17
CA ALA A 24 1.43 2.44 -11.64
C ALA A 24 1.48 2.24 -13.16
N GLU A 25 1.73 3.29 -13.93
CA GLU A 25 1.91 3.23 -15.37
C GLU A 25 3.11 2.36 -15.78
N ASN A 26 4.27 2.56 -15.13
CA ASN A 26 5.47 1.75 -15.38
C ASN A 26 5.26 0.25 -15.09
N ASP A 27 4.43 -0.08 -14.09
CA ASP A 27 4.10 -1.46 -13.71
C ASP A 27 2.89 -2.03 -14.47
N PHE A 28 2.31 -1.28 -15.43
CA PHE A 28 1.07 -1.61 -16.14
C PHE A 28 -0.11 -1.96 -15.20
N ARG A 29 -0.25 -1.20 -14.11
CA ARG A 29 -1.30 -1.36 -13.09
C ARG A 29 -2.23 -0.14 -13.04
N SER A 30 -3.43 -0.34 -12.50
CA SER A 30 -4.28 0.78 -12.13
C SER A 30 -3.71 1.51 -10.91
N ILE A 31 -3.98 2.82 -10.81
CA ILE A 31 -3.56 3.64 -9.68
C ILE A 31 -4.10 3.08 -8.35
N ASN A 32 -5.37 2.66 -8.33
CA ASN A 32 -5.98 2.05 -7.14
C ASN A 32 -5.30 0.72 -6.77
N GLY A 33 -4.94 -0.10 -7.76
CA GLY A 33 -4.20 -1.35 -7.53
C GLY A 33 -2.80 -1.08 -6.97
N GLN A 34 -2.13 -0.03 -7.44
CA GLN A 34 -0.82 0.37 -6.92
C GLN A 34 -0.90 0.89 -5.48
N ILE A 35 -1.92 1.70 -5.15
CA ILE A 35 -2.17 2.14 -3.78
C ILE A 35 -2.45 0.95 -2.85
N GLU A 36 -3.28 0.00 -3.28
CA GLU A 36 -3.60 -1.22 -2.52
C GLU A 36 -2.35 -2.08 -2.27
N TYR A 37 -1.50 -2.25 -3.28
CA TYR A 37 -0.22 -2.95 -3.16
C TYR A 37 0.69 -2.26 -2.12
N LEU A 38 0.86 -0.94 -2.22
CA LEU A 38 1.72 -0.18 -1.31
C LEU A 38 1.27 -0.28 0.15
N LEU A 39 -0.02 -0.11 0.40
CA LEU A 39 -0.58 -0.24 1.75
C LEU A 39 -0.40 -1.66 2.30
N SER A 40 -0.59 -2.67 1.46
CA SER A 40 -0.39 -4.08 1.82
C SER A 40 1.06 -4.36 2.20
N GLU A 41 2.01 -3.88 1.42
CA GLU A 41 3.45 -4.03 1.68
C GLU A 41 3.87 -3.28 2.96
N CYS A 42 3.36 -2.07 3.20
CA CYS A 42 3.60 -1.33 4.44
C CYS A 42 3.13 -2.11 5.67
N VAL A 43 1.92 -2.70 5.63
CA VAL A 43 1.39 -3.50 6.74
C VAL A 43 2.20 -4.78 6.95
N LYS A 44 2.57 -5.48 5.88
CA LYS A 44 3.43 -6.69 5.96
C LYS A 44 4.79 -6.36 6.58
N LYS A 45 5.45 -5.29 6.12
CA LYS A 45 6.75 -4.83 6.64
C LYS A 45 6.66 -4.51 8.14
N ARG A 46 5.61 -3.81 8.56
CA ARG A 46 5.36 -3.52 9.98
C ARG A 46 5.20 -4.81 10.81
N LYS A 47 4.35 -5.74 10.35
CA LYS A 47 4.13 -7.02 11.05
C LYS A 47 5.40 -7.86 11.15
N LYS A 48 6.27 -7.81 10.15
CA LYS A 48 7.57 -8.49 10.18
C LYS A 48 8.49 -7.86 11.22
N ALA A 49 8.59 -6.53 11.24
CA ALA A 49 9.40 -5.81 12.22
C ALA A 49 8.98 -6.10 13.67
N ASP A 50 7.66 -6.15 13.95
CA ASP A 50 7.13 -6.52 15.27
C ASP A 50 7.58 -7.93 15.71
N LYS A 51 7.58 -8.91 14.80
CA LYS A 51 8.02 -10.28 15.10
C LYS A 51 9.52 -10.39 15.37
N ASP A 52 10.33 -9.65 14.63
CA ASP A 52 11.78 -9.61 14.82
C ASP A 52 12.12 -8.99 16.19
N THR A 53 11.33 -8.03 16.67
CA THR A 53 11.49 -7.45 18.03
C THR A 53 11.00 -8.33 19.16
N GLU A 54 10.00 -9.19 18.94
CA GLU A 54 9.47 -10.11 19.96
C GLU A 54 10.37 -11.34 20.16
N THR A 55 11.09 -11.78 19.12
CA THR A 55 12.01 -12.93 19.19
C THR A 55 13.37 -12.57 19.81
N ALA A 56 13.68 -11.28 19.91
CA ALA A 56 14.93 -10.76 20.48
C ALA A 56 14.82 -10.38 21.97
N LYS A 57 13.70 -10.73 22.62
CA LYS A 57 13.41 -10.43 24.03
C LYS A 57 13.25 -11.72 24.82
#